data_AF-A0A6G4X415-F1
#
_entry.id   AF-A0A6G4X415-F1
#
_cell.length_a   1.000
_cell.length_b   1.000
_cell.length_c   1.000
_cell.angle_alpha   90.00
_cell.angle_beta   90.00
_cell.angle_gamma   90.00
#
_symmetry.space_group_name_H-M   'P 1'
#
loop_
_entity.id
_entity.type
_entity.pdbx_description
1 polymer ?
#
loop_
_entity_poly.entity_id
_entity_poly.type
_entity_poly.pdbx_seq_one_letter_code
_entity_poly.pdbx_strand_id
1 'polypeptide(L)'
;MRFGPAALGPLPITIDGESYTLMVPDGRTLAGIAASGQWPQIMPGLLDETVQSAVNARIRDPRDEFTLHGCWRIAVGVAPELYGVEWWAASRLCALAQERWRDWSAWCVRRGLDVDTASGHRIVSGVWAWLLEHAHEEKDLHKVERAIFDPPPELRRTRAAVPRGFSEAELAAQAQQIAAMAADGADE
;
A
#
# COMPACT_ATOMS: atom_id res chain seq x y z
N MET A 1 -6.89 9.53 22.09
CA MET A 1 -5.46 9.39 21.75
C MET A 1 -5.26 7.97 21.26
N ARG A 2 -4.78 7.77 20.03
CA ARG A 2 -4.60 6.45 19.41
C ARG A 2 -3.13 6.06 19.49
N PHE A 3 -2.82 4.83 19.91
CA PHE A 3 -1.46 4.31 19.89
C PHE A 3 -1.26 3.46 18.64
N GLY A 4 -0.42 3.92 17.72
CA GLY A 4 -0.08 3.21 16.49
C GLY A 4 -1.10 3.33 15.35
N PRO A 5 -0.85 2.62 14.22
CA PRO A 5 -1.58 2.82 12.96
C PRO A 5 -3.06 2.39 13.00
N ALA A 6 -3.75 2.69 11.91
CA ALA A 6 -4.76 1.87 11.22
C ALA A 6 -5.14 0.54 11.88
N ALA A 7 -6.41 0.36 12.25
CA ALA A 7 -7.01 -0.90 12.65
C ALA A 7 -8.03 -1.22 11.55
N LEU A 8 -8.44 -2.48 11.47
CA LEU A 8 -9.52 -2.90 10.58
C LEU A 8 -10.75 -1.98 10.75
N GLY A 9 -11.37 -1.58 9.63
CA GLY A 9 -12.57 -0.76 9.62
C GLY A 9 -12.35 0.67 9.10
N PRO A 10 -13.24 1.62 9.46
CA PRO A 10 -13.28 2.92 8.83
C PRO A 10 -12.09 3.80 9.26
N LEU A 11 -11.39 4.35 8.27
CA LEU A 11 -10.34 5.35 8.42
C LEU A 11 -10.79 6.64 7.72
N PRO A 12 -11.22 7.67 8.47
CA PRO A 12 -11.58 8.95 7.88
C PRO A 12 -10.32 9.67 7.38
N ILE A 13 -10.39 10.22 6.18
CA ILE A 13 -9.37 11.09 5.58
C ILE A 13 -10.04 12.36 5.05
N THR A 14 -9.26 13.42 4.90
CA THR A 14 -9.71 14.67 4.28
C THR A 14 -8.90 14.92 3.01
N ILE A 15 -9.58 15.13 1.90
CA ILE A 15 -8.98 15.46 0.61
C ILE A 15 -9.60 16.77 0.14
N ASP A 16 -8.79 17.81 -0.02
CA ASP A 16 -9.21 19.15 -0.48
C ASP A 16 -10.43 19.73 0.28
N GLY A 17 -10.50 19.43 1.58
CA GLY A 17 -11.58 19.90 2.48
C GLY A 17 -12.82 18.99 2.52
N GLU A 18 -12.89 17.98 1.67
CA GLU A 18 -13.96 16.98 1.66
C GLU A 18 -13.54 15.72 2.44
N SER A 19 -14.48 15.13 3.17
CA SER A 19 -14.20 13.94 3.98
C SER A 19 -14.52 12.67 3.21
N TYR A 20 -13.57 11.74 3.19
CA TYR A 20 -13.69 10.41 2.63
C TYR A 20 -13.43 9.39 3.73
N THR A 21 -13.96 8.18 3.57
CA THR A 21 -13.69 7.07 4.50
C THR A 21 -13.07 5.92 3.73
N LEU A 22 -11.88 5.51 4.13
CA LEU A 22 -11.24 4.29 3.65
C LEU A 22 -11.69 3.12 4.53
N MET A 23 -12.23 2.07 3.93
CA MET A 23 -12.58 0.81 4.57
C MET A 23 -11.33 -0.07 4.65
N VAL A 24 -10.58 0.08 5.73
CA VAL A 24 -9.33 -0.68 5.94
C VAL A 24 -9.67 -2.16 6.09
N PRO A 25 -9.11 -3.06 5.25
CA PRO A 25 -9.36 -4.49 5.32
C PRO A 25 -8.46 -5.16 6.36
N ASP A 26 -8.50 -6.50 6.43
CA ASP A 26 -7.62 -7.25 7.30
C ASP A 26 -6.14 -7.08 6.90
N GLY A 27 -5.24 -7.42 7.83
CA GLY A 27 -3.81 -7.20 7.61
C GLY A 27 -3.23 -8.03 6.48
N ARG A 28 -3.74 -9.23 6.22
CA ARG A 28 -3.26 -10.09 5.13
C ARG A 28 -3.62 -9.48 3.78
N THR A 29 -4.84 -8.96 3.64
CA THR A 29 -5.28 -8.22 2.45
C THR A 29 -4.39 -6.99 2.22
N LEU A 30 -4.16 -6.16 3.25
CA LEU A 30 -3.23 -5.02 3.16
C LEU A 30 -1.81 -5.44 2.77
N ALA A 31 -1.28 -6.51 3.37
CA ALA A 31 0.04 -7.02 3.04
C ALA A 31 0.13 -7.47 1.57
N GLY A 32 -0.93 -8.10 1.03
CA GLY A 32 -1.03 -8.47 -0.38
C GLY A 32 -1.05 -7.26 -1.32
N ILE A 33 -1.79 -6.21 -0.96
CA ILE A 33 -1.80 -4.93 -1.69
C ILE A 33 -0.39 -4.33 -1.75
N ALA A 34 0.30 -4.26 -0.61
CA ALA A 34 1.67 -3.76 -0.54
C ALA A 34 2.65 -4.61 -1.35
N ALA A 35 2.59 -5.94 -1.22
CA ALA A 35 3.49 -6.87 -1.89
C ALA A 35 3.37 -6.82 -3.42
N SER A 36 2.15 -6.64 -3.93
CA SER A 36 1.88 -6.52 -5.36
C SER A 36 2.18 -5.13 -5.95
N GLY A 37 2.46 -4.13 -5.09
CA GLY A 37 2.69 -2.75 -5.52
C GLY A 37 1.44 -2.06 -6.09
N GLN A 38 0.26 -2.66 -5.95
CA GLN A 38 -1.00 -2.19 -6.54
C GLN A 38 -1.64 -1.11 -5.67
N TRP A 39 -0.97 0.06 -5.58
CA TRP A 39 -1.47 1.21 -4.84
C TRP A 39 -2.92 1.64 -5.21
N PRO A 40 -3.47 1.42 -6.43
CA PRO A 40 -4.87 1.77 -6.72
C PRO A 40 -5.86 1.00 -5.85
N GLN A 41 -5.47 -0.15 -5.30
CA GLN A 41 -6.27 -0.90 -4.33
C GLN A 41 -6.35 -0.20 -2.95
N ILE A 42 -5.54 0.84 -2.71
CA ILE A 42 -5.67 1.73 -1.55
C ILE A 42 -6.64 2.87 -1.87
N MET A 43 -6.32 3.64 -2.92
CA MET A 43 -7.14 4.76 -3.39
C MET A 43 -7.27 4.67 -4.90
N PRO A 44 -8.48 4.55 -5.47
CA PRO A 44 -9.78 4.58 -4.79
C PRO A 44 -10.22 3.23 -4.18
N GLY A 45 -9.36 2.20 -4.20
CA GLY A 45 -9.71 0.81 -3.87
C GLY A 45 -10.36 0.55 -2.52
N LEU A 46 -10.02 1.31 -1.47
CA LEU A 46 -10.61 1.15 -0.14
C LEU A 46 -11.82 2.05 0.11
N LEU A 47 -12.25 2.88 -0.85
CA LEU A 47 -13.50 3.61 -0.69
C LEU A 47 -14.68 2.63 -0.72
N ASP A 48 -15.80 3.01 -0.11
CA ASP A 48 -17.04 2.28 -0.34
C ASP A 48 -17.42 2.30 -1.83
N GLU A 49 -18.15 1.28 -2.30
CA GLU A 49 -18.43 1.09 -3.73
C GLU A 49 -19.10 2.30 -4.40
N THR A 50 -19.94 3.03 -3.66
CA THR A 50 -20.64 4.21 -4.18
C THR A 50 -19.68 5.36 -4.39
N VAL A 51 -18.87 5.68 -3.37
CA VAL A 51 -17.86 6.74 -3.44
C VAL A 51 -16.73 6.35 -4.41
N GLN A 52 -16.34 5.07 -4.44
CA GLN A 52 -15.36 4.54 -5.38
C GLN A 52 -15.80 4.76 -6.82
N SER A 53 -17.07 4.46 -7.15
CA SER A 53 -17.64 4.69 -8.49
C SER A 53 -17.64 6.17 -8.86
N ALA A 54 -18.01 7.05 -7.93
CA ALA A 54 -17.97 8.50 -8.14
C ALA A 54 -16.55 9.00 -8.38
N VAL A 55 -15.58 8.57 -7.57
CA VAL A 55 -14.17 8.92 -7.75
C VAL A 55 -13.61 8.39 -9.06
N ASN A 56 -13.94 7.15 -9.44
CA ASN A 56 -13.54 6.59 -10.73
C ASN A 56 -14.10 7.38 -11.92
N ALA A 57 -15.33 7.90 -11.81
CA ALA A 57 -15.90 8.77 -12.83
C ALA A 57 -15.11 10.09 -12.94
N ARG A 58 -14.74 10.70 -11.80
CA ARG A 58 -13.91 11.91 -11.75
C ARG A 58 -12.53 11.70 -12.37
N ILE A 59 -11.85 10.60 -12.03
CA ILE A 59 -10.54 10.25 -12.60
C ILE A 59 -10.58 10.13 -14.13
N ARG A 60 -11.72 9.71 -14.70
CA ARG A 60 -11.90 9.56 -16.15
C ARG A 60 -12.27 10.88 -16.84
N ASP A 61 -12.71 11.90 -16.11
CA ASP A 61 -13.00 13.22 -16.67
C ASP A 61 -11.69 14.02 -16.82
N PRO A 62 -11.24 14.32 -18.05
CA PRO A 62 -10.01 15.07 -18.28
C PRO A 62 -10.08 16.54 -17.79
N ARG A 63 -11.25 17.02 -17.38
CA ARG A 63 -11.45 18.37 -16.83
C ARG A 63 -11.50 18.39 -15.31
N ASP A 64 -11.59 17.23 -14.64
CA ASP A 64 -11.57 17.16 -13.18
C ASP A 64 -10.13 17.28 -12.68
N GLU A 65 -9.94 18.00 -11.57
CA GLU A 65 -8.64 18.15 -10.92
C GLU A 65 -8.22 16.87 -10.18
N PHE A 66 -9.19 15.99 -9.91
CA PHE A 66 -8.99 14.71 -9.22
C PHE A 66 -8.44 13.65 -10.16
N THR A 67 -7.12 13.64 -10.28
CA THR A 67 -6.40 12.73 -11.18
C THR A 67 -5.96 11.44 -10.49
N LEU A 68 -5.57 10.45 -11.30
CA LEU A 68 -4.94 9.22 -10.81
C LEU A 68 -3.63 9.51 -10.04
N HIS A 69 -2.92 10.58 -10.42
CA HIS A 69 -1.76 11.06 -9.66
C HIS A 69 -2.13 11.59 -8.27
N GLY A 70 -3.27 12.28 -8.14
CA GLY A 70 -3.85 12.65 -6.85
C GLY A 70 -4.12 11.43 -5.97
N CYS A 71 -4.72 10.38 -6.54
CA CYS A 71 -4.96 9.11 -5.85
C CYS A 71 -3.68 8.45 -5.35
N TRP A 72 -2.64 8.44 -6.19
CA TRP A 72 -1.32 7.91 -5.80
C TRP A 72 -0.72 8.69 -4.62
N ARG A 73 -0.80 10.02 -4.64
CA ARG A 73 -0.31 10.85 -3.51
C ARG A 73 -1.07 10.55 -2.23
N ILE A 74 -2.38 10.36 -2.32
CA ILE A 74 -3.22 9.97 -1.18
C ILE A 74 -2.79 8.59 -0.67
N ALA A 75 -2.66 7.60 -1.55
CA ALA A 75 -2.24 6.23 -1.19
C ALA A 75 -0.88 6.20 -0.47
N VAL A 76 0.10 6.98 -0.97
CA VAL A 76 1.41 7.13 -0.30
C VAL A 76 1.27 7.85 1.04
N GLY A 77 0.48 8.92 1.09
CA GLY A 77 0.28 9.72 2.31
C GLY A 77 -0.43 8.97 3.44
N VAL A 78 -1.34 8.04 3.11
CA VAL A 78 -2.03 7.20 4.12
C VAL A 78 -1.23 5.95 4.48
N ALA A 79 -0.17 5.61 3.76
CA ALA A 79 0.58 4.38 4.00
C ALA A 79 1.16 4.27 5.43
N PRO A 80 1.73 5.32 6.05
CA PRO A 80 2.15 5.24 7.45
C PRO A 80 1.01 4.89 8.41
N GLU A 81 -0.20 5.36 8.13
CA GLU A 81 -1.39 5.03 8.91
C GLU A 81 -1.90 3.60 8.66
N LEU A 82 -1.63 2.99 7.50
CA LEU A 82 -2.05 1.61 7.22
C LEU A 82 -1.00 0.57 7.64
N TYR A 83 0.27 0.87 7.39
CA TYR A 83 1.38 -0.07 7.47
C TYR A 83 2.39 0.26 8.59
N GLY A 84 2.27 1.43 9.24
CA GLY A 84 3.23 1.91 10.24
C GLY A 84 4.55 2.42 9.65
N VAL A 85 4.70 2.39 8.32
CA VAL A 85 5.87 2.83 7.56
C VAL A 85 5.42 3.39 6.22
N GLU A 86 6.33 4.09 5.54
CA GLU A 86 6.11 4.62 4.20
C GLU A 86 5.79 3.52 3.17
N TRP A 87 5.01 3.87 2.13
CA TRP A 87 4.52 2.93 1.12
C TRP A 87 5.62 2.05 0.50
N TRP A 88 6.75 2.64 0.12
CA TRP A 88 7.84 1.88 -0.49
C TRP A 88 8.47 0.86 0.47
N ALA A 89 8.58 1.20 1.76
CA ALA A 89 9.12 0.29 2.77
C ALA A 89 8.14 -0.87 3.01
N ALA A 90 6.85 -0.55 3.16
CA ALA A 90 5.79 -1.56 3.27
C ALA A 90 5.79 -2.51 2.06
N SER A 91 5.85 -1.95 0.85
CA SER A 91 5.86 -2.74 -0.39
C SER A 91 7.10 -3.65 -0.47
N ARG A 92 8.30 -3.14 -0.19
CA ARG A 92 9.53 -3.94 -0.19
C ARG A 92 9.50 -5.07 0.84
N LEU A 93 9.04 -4.78 2.06
CA LEU A 93 8.95 -5.78 3.13
C LEU A 93 7.91 -6.85 2.77
N CYS A 94 6.70 -6.46 2.37
CA CYS A 94 5.66 -7.41 2.01
C CYS A 94 6.02 -8.24 0.75
N ALA A 95 6.66 -7.63 -0.24
CA ALA A 95 7.15 -8.34 -1.43
C ALA A 95 8.23 -9.38 -1.06
N LEU A 96 9.18 -9.02 -0.20
CA LEU A 96 10.18 -9.96 0.31
C LEU A 96 9.53 -11.13 1.07
N ALA A 97 8.57 -10.83 1.94
CA ALA A 97 7.84 -11.84 2.68
C ALA A 97 7.06 -12.79 1.77
N GLN A 98 6.49 -12.27 0.68
CA GLN A 98 5.81 -13.07 -0.35
C GLN A 98 6.79 -13.94 -1.14
N GLU A 99 7.94 -13.39 -1.57
CA GLU A 99 8.98 -14.12 -2.29
C GLU A 99 9.54 -15.29 -1.45
N ARG A 100 9.75 -15.03 -0.14
CA ARG A 100 10.31 -15.99 0.82
C ARG A 100 9.27 -16.54 1.78
N TRP A 101 8.04 -16.75 1.30
CA TRP A 101 6.88 -17.06 2.14
C TRP A 101 7.09 -18.28 3.05
N ARG A 102 7.82 -19.30 2.60
CA ARG A 102 8.10 -20.51 3.39
C ARG A 102 8.94 -20.21 4.63
N ASP A 103 10.04 -19.49 4.45
CA ASP A 103 10.97 -19.15 5.54
C ASP A 103 10.30 -18.19 6.52
N TRP A 104 9.62 -17.17 5.99
CA TRP A 104 8.88 -16.20 6.77
C TRP A 104 7.75 -16.85 7.58
N SER A 105 6.93 -17.70 6.96
CA SER A 105 5.85 -18.41 7.66
C SER A 105 6.37 -19.31 8.77
N ALA A 106 7.46 -20.06 8.52
CA ALA A 106 8.10 -20.87 9.55
C ALA A 106 8.63 -20.03 10.72
N TRP A 107 9.15 -18.83 10.45
CA TRP A 107 9.56 -17.88 11.48
C TRP A 107 8.36 -17.37 12.28
N CYS A 108 7.25 -17.01 11.63
CA CYS A 108 6.02 -16.56 12.29
C CYS A 108 5.51 -17.59 13.31
N VAL A 109 5.44 -18.86 12.90
CA VAL A 109 5.02 -19.97 13.78
C VAL A 109 5.93 -20.07 15.00
N ARG A 110 7.25 -19.97 14.80
CA ARG A 110 8.23 -20.03 15.89
C ARG A 110 8.13 -18.86 16.87
N ARG A 111 7.74 -17.68 16.38
CA ARG A 111 7.61 -16.45 17.18
C ARG A 111 6.20 -16.20 17.70
N GLY A 112 5.24 -17.08 17.38
CA GLY A 112 3.84 -16.91 17.78
C GLY A 112 3.14 -15.74 17.10
N LEU A 113 3.59 -15.34 15.90
CA LEU A 113 2.90 -14.35 15.08
C LEU A 113 1.83 -15.05 14.24
N ASP A 114 0.57 -14.81 14.55
CA ASP A 114 -0.55 -15.23 13.70
C ASP A 114 -0.83 -14.16 12.64
N VAL A 115 -0.50 -14.47 11.38
CA VAL A 115 -0.64 -13.53 10.25
C VAL A 115 -2.10 -13.35 9.84
N ASP A 116 -2.96 -14.34 10.07
CA ASP A 116 -4.37 -14.27 9.66
C ASP A 116 -5.19 -13.33 10.55
N THR A 117 -4.71 -13.05 11.77
CA THR A 117 -5.35 -12.10 12.71
C THR A 117 -4.54 -10.81 12.93
N ALA A 118 -3.30 -10.75 12.45
CA ALA A 118 -2.46 -9.57 12.57
C ALA A 118 -2.95 -8.41 11.68
N SER A 119 -2.79 -7.18 12.17
CA SER A 119 -2.97 -5.96 11.36
C SER A 119 -1.82 -5.80 10.35
N GLY A 120 -2.05 -5.01 9.30
CA GLY A 120 -1.04 -4.77 8.26
C GLY A 120 0.30 -4.27 8.82
N HIS A 121 0.26 -3.31 9.76
CA HIS A 121 1.47 -2.81 10.42
C HIS A 121 2.20 -3.85 11.28
N ARG A 122 1.48 -4.81 11.90
CA ARG A 122 2.11 -5.89 12.68
C ARG A 122 2.79 -6.89 11.77
N ILE A 123 2.21 -7.19 10.61
CA ILE A 123 2.85 -8.03 9.58
C ILE A 123 4.12 -7.34 9.10
N VAL A 124 4.06 -6.06 8.70
CA VAL A 124 5.22 -5.30 8.24
C VAL A 124 6.33 -5.25 9.31
N SER A 125 5.97 -4.97 10.57
CA SER A 125 6.91 -4.98 11.69
C SER A 125 7.52 -6.36 11.93
N GLY A 126 6.72 -7.42 11.77
CA GLY A 126 7.19 -8.79 11.90
C GLY A 126 8.21 -9.14 10.83
N VAL A 127 7.96 -8.77 9.57
CA VAL A 127 8.92 -9.00 8.47
C VAL A 127 10.22 -8.25 8.73
N TRP A 128 10.13 -7.01 9.23
CA TRP A 128 11.30 -6.25 9.63
C TRP A 128 12.09 -6.94 10.75
N ALA A 129 11.40 -7.41 11.80
CA ALA A 129 12.04 -8.16 12.88
C ALA A 129 12.71 -9.45 12.38
N TRP A 130 12.08 -10.16 11.44
CA TRP A 130 12.68 -11.34 10.81
C TRP A 130 13.97 -11.00 10.04
N LEU A 131 14.00 -9.89 9.31
CA LEU A 131 15.22 -9.41 8.67
C LEU A 131 16.33 -9.09 9.66
N LEU A 132 15.99 -8.39 10.76
CA LEU A 132 16.94 -8.03 11.81
C LEU A 132 17.59 -9.27 12.44
N GLU A 133 16.82 -10.34 12.65
CA GLU A 133 17.36 -11.59 13.22
C GLU A 133 18.34 -12.33 12.30
N HIS A 134 18.31 -12.06 10.99
CA HIS A 134 19.21 -12.67 10.02
C HIS A 134 20.45 -11.81 9.73
N ALA A 135 20.52 -10.60 10.28
CA ALA A 135 21.67 -9.74 10.12
C ALA A 135 22.70 -10.01 11.23
N HIS A 136 23.86 -10.54 10.84
CA HIS A 136 24.93 -10.90 11.78
C HIS A 136 25.86 -9.73 12.10
N GLU A 137 25.99 -8.75 11.19
CA GLU A 137 26.86 -7.60 11.34
C GLU A 137 26.08 -6.28 11.33
N GLU A 138 26.53 -5.30 12.12
CA GLU A 138 25.95 -3.96 12.18
C GLU A 138 25.99 -3.24 10.82
N LYS A 139 27.02 -3.51 10.01
CA LYS A 139 27.14 -2.96 8.65
C LYS A 139 26.06 -3.50 7.72
N ASP A 140 25.70 -4.78 7.87
CA ASP A 140 24.64 -5.40 7.08
C ASP A 140 23.28 -4.85 7.46
N LEU A 141 23.05 -4.60 8.76
CA LEU A 141 21.85 -3.91 9.24
C LEU A 141 21.65 -2.56 8.58
N HIS A 142 22.66 -1.69 8.60
CA HIS A 142 22.56 -0.37 7.97
C HIS A 142 22.33 -0.46 6.45
N LYS A 143 22.89 -1.46 5.78
CA LYS A 143 22.68 -1.67 4.34
C LYS A 143 21.24 -2.10 4.05
N VAL A 144 20.70 -3.03 4.84
CA VAL A 144 19.32 -3.50 4.71
C VAL A 144 18.34 -2.38 5.06
N GLU A 145 18.59 -1.65 6.14
CA GLU A 145 17.77 -0.51 6.55
C GLU A 145 17.67 0.53 5.44
N ARG A 146 18.81 0.94 4.85
CA ARG A 146 18.79 1.84 3.68
C ARG A 146 18.03 1.22 2.52
N ALA A 147 18.28 -0.04 2.17
CA ALA A 147 17.59 -0.69 1.06
C ALA A 147 16.06 -0.73 1.23
N ILE A 148 15.56 -0.86 2.46
CA ILE A 148 14.13 -0.90 2.77
C ILE A 148 13.54 0.50 2.91
N PHE A 149 14.12 1.36 3.73
CA PHE A 149 13.51 2.62 4.17
C PHE A 149 13.90 3.83 3.33
N ASP A 150 14.99 3.76 2.56
CA ASP A 150 15.35 4.87 1.71
C ASP A 150 14.29 5.08 0.61
N PRO A 151 13.80 6.32 0.42
CA PRO A 151 12.86 6.59 -0.65
C PRO A 151 13.51 6.27 -2.00
N PRO A 152 12.77 5.67 -2.94
CA PRO A 152 13.27 5.41 -4.29
C PRO A 152 13.73 6.72 -4.97
N PRO A 153 14.74 6.67 -5.87
CA PRO A 153 15.33 7.86 -6.49
C PRO A 153 14.33 8.82 -7.14
N GLU A 154 13.24 8.29 -7.68
CA GLU A 154 12.13 9.01 -8.28
C GLU A 154 11.45 9.94 -7.25
N LEU A 155 11.30 9.50 -6.00
CA LEU A 155 10.73 10.29 -4.91
C LEU A 155 11.75 11.22 -4.23
N ARG A 156 13.05 10.96 -4.40
CA ARG A 156 14.13 11.80 -3.85
C ARG A 156 14.36 13.07 -4.67
N ARG A 157 14.31 12.96 -6.00
CA ARG A 157 14.61 14.08 -6.91
C ARG A 157 13.51 15.12 -6.99
N THR A 158 12.37 14.79 -6.42
CA THR A 158 11.12 15.45 -6.70
C THR A 158 10.28 15.16 -5.49
N ARG A 159 9.97 16.18 -4.69
CA ARG A 159 8.89 16.12 -3.69
C ARG A 159 7.52 15.75 -4.32
N ALA A 160 7.48 15.42 -5.62
CA ALA A 160 6.36 14.91 -6.41
C ALA A 160 6.83 14.27 -7.77
N ALA A 161 7.61 13.19 -7.80
CA ALA A 161 7.69 12.37 -9.03
C ALA A 161 7.36 10.92 -8.75
N VAL A 162 6.12 10.60 -9.09
CA VAL A 162 5.77 9.55 -10.04
C VAL A 162 6.87 8.49 -10.24
N PRO A 163 6.73 7.30 -9.64
CA PRO A 163 7.57 6.14 -9.94
C PRO A 163 7.55 5.79 -11.44
N ARG A 164 8.58 5.10 -11.95
CA ARG A 164 8.62 4.58 -13.31
C ARG A 164 7.54 3.49 -13.49
N GLY A 165 6.40 3.89 -14.04
CA GLY A 165 5.26 3.04 -14.44
C GLY A 165 4.00 3.85 -14.79
N PHE A 166 4.17 5.13 -15.11
CA PHE A 166 3.12 6.15 -15.16
C PHE A 166 3.37 7.11 -16.33
N SER A 167 3.71 6.61 -17.51
CA SER A 167 3.34 7.41 -18.69
C SER A 167 1.81 7.55 -18.70
N GLU A 168 1.27 8.69 -19.14
CA GLU A 168 -0.20 8.86 -19.27
C GLU A 168 -0.83 7.70 -20.07
N ALA A 169 -0.08 7.13 -21.01
CA ALA A 169 -0.47 5.95 -21.78
C ALA A 169 -0.57 4.67 -20.93
N GLU A 170 0.42 4.40 -20.05
CA GLU A 170 0.37 3.25 -19.13
C GLU A 170 -0.76 3.42 -18.09
N LEU A 171 -1.00 4.65 -17.65
CA LEU A 171 -2.10 4.96 -16.73
C LEU A 171 -3.46 4.80 -17.37
N ALA A 172 -3.62 5.23 -18.62
CA ALA A 172 -4.83 4.99 -19.40
C ALA A 172 -5.06 3.49 -19.61
N ALA A 173 -3.99 2.72 -19.91
CA ALA A 173 -4.09 1.26 -20.09
C ALA A 173 -4.46 0.55 -18.77
N GLN A 174 -3.88 0.96 -17.64
CA GLN A 174 -4.17 0.38 -16.34
C GLN A 174 -5.57 0.77 -15.86
N ALA A 175 -6.00 2.02 -16.08
CA ALA A 175 -7.36 2.46 -15.81
C ALA A 175 -8.40 1.69 -16.66
N GLN A 176 -8.07 1.38 -17.92
CA GLN A 176 -8.89 0.53 -18.78
C GLN A 176 -8.94 -0.93 -18.30
N GLN A 177 -7.82 -1.49 -17.85
CA GLN A 177 -7.80 -2.85 -17.27
C GLN A 177 -8.61 -2.94 -15.98
N ILE A 178 -8.49 -1.96 -15.08
CA ILE A 178 -9.29 -1.90 -13.84
C ILE A 178 -10.77 -1.70 -14.18
N ALA A 179 -11.10 -0.86 -15.16
CA ALA A 179 -12.47 -0.67 -15.62
C ALA A 179 -13.08 -1.95 -16.21
N ALA A 180 -12.29 -2.72 -16.96
CA ALA A 180 -12.72 -4.00 -17.54
C ALA A 180 -12.96 -5.05 -16.45
N MET A 181 -12.06 -5.17 -15.48
CA MET A 181 -12.24 -6.10 -14.36
C MET A 181 -13.45 -5.76 -13.47
N ALA A 182 -13.77 -4.48 -13.32
CA ALA A 182 -14.95 -4.04 -12.58
C ALA A 182 -16.27 -4.26 -13.34
N ALA A 183 -16.23 -4.30 -14.68
CA ALA A 183 -17.39 -4.60 -15.50
C ALA A 183 -17.70 -6.11 -15.53
N ASP A 184 -16.67 -6.95 -15.60
CA ASP A 184 -16.82 -8.41 -15.61
C ASP A 184 -17.30 -9.00 -14.27
N GLY A 185 -17.15 -8.26 -13.16
CA GLY A 185 -17.66 -8.66 -11.84
C GLY A 185 -19.10 -8.23 -11.54
N ALA A 186 -19.77 -7.52 -12.46
CA ALA A 186 -21.14 -7.03 -12.29
C ALA A 186 -22.20 -7.90 -13.00
N ASP A 187 -21.77 -8.95 -13.71
CA ASP A 187 -22.62 -9.88 -14.47
C ASP A 187 -22.78 -11.28 -13.80
N GLU A 188 -22.40 -11.44 -12.53
CA GLU A 188 -22.72 -12.61 -11.67
C GLU A 188 -23.72 -12.25 -10.56
#